data_AF-A0A1W9Q8Y0-F1
#
_entry.id   AF-A0A1W9Q8Y0-F1
#
_cell.length_a   1.000
_cell.length_b   1.000
_cell.length_c   1.000
_cell.angle_alpha   90.00
_cell.angle_beta   90.00
_cell.angle_gamma   90.00
#
_symmetry.space_group_name_H-M   'P 1'
#
loop_
_entity.id
_entity.type
_entity.pdbx_description
1 polymer ?
#
loop_
_entity_poly.entity_id
_entity_poly.type
_entity_poly.pdbx_seq_one_letter_code
_entity_poly.pdbx_strand_id
1 'polypeptide(L)'
;MSSPDSSLFSTLRDVLAPIIEADGGELYVFGLGEGNSPLRLHLGGRFAGCPGNSLVCEHIIRPTLEPLLGERAIEVSSGRLVPQGAERIRPGTAQ
;
A
#
# COMPACT_ATOMS: atom_id res chain seq x y z
N MET A 1 -20.54 -10.26 6.03
CA MET A 1 -19.57 -9.28 6.56
C MET A 1 -18.20 -9.74 6.07
N SER A 2 -17.55 -8.97 5.20
CA SER A 2 -16.24 -9.33 4.64
C SER A 2 -15.18 -9.28 5.74
N SER A 3 -14.23 -10.21 5.73
CA SER A 3 -13.12 -10.22 6.70
C SER A 3 -12.30 -8.91 6.58
N PRO A 4 -11.72 -8.38 7.68
CA PRO A 4 -10.91 -7.16 7.65
C PRO A 4 -9.81 -7.18 6.58
N ASP A 5 -9.18 -8.35 6.38
CA ASP A 5 -8.12 -8.52 5.37
C ASP A 5 -8.67 -8.49 3.93
N SER A 6 -9.93 -8.91 3.72
CA SER A 6 -10.60 -8.78 2.42
C SER A 6 -10.85 -7.30 2.09
N SER A 7 -11.28 -6.51 3.08
CA SER A 7 -11.50 -5.07 2.91
C SER A 7 -10.18 -4.34 2.66
N LEU A 8 -9.12 -4.72 3.38
CA LEU A 8 -7.78 -4.18 3.19
C LEU A 8 -7.28 -4.42 1.75
N PHE A 9 -7.38 -5.65 1.26
CA PHE A 9 -6.91 -5.98 -0.07
C PHE A 9 -7.71 -5.27 -1.16
N SER A 10 -9.04 -5.17 -1.02
CA SER A 10 -9.85 -4.38 -1.95
C SER A 10 -9.46 -2.90 -1.93
N THR A 11 -9.19 -2.30 -0.78
CA THR A 11 -8.76 -0.90 -0.71
C THR A 11 -7.39 -0.68 -1.36
N LEU A 12 -6.42 -1.59 -1.13
CA LEU A 12 -5.12 -1.54 -1.80
C LEU A 12 -5.28 -1.62 -3.32
N ARG A 13 -6.11 -2.56 -3.79
CA ARG A 13 -6.31 -2.87 -5.22
C ARG A 13 -7.16 -1.85 -5.96
N ASP A 14 -8.23 -1.37 -5.36
CA ASP A 14 -9.29 -0.62 -6.04
C ASP A 14 -9.21 0.88 -5.79
N VAL A 15 -8.49 1.30 -4.74
CA VAL A 15 -8.34 2.72 -4.38
C VAL A 15 -6.89 3.17 -4.52
N LEU A 16 -5.97 2.54 -3.79
CA LEU A 16 -4.58 3.03 -3.73
C LEU A 16 -3.76 2.71 -4.97
N ALA A 17 -3.80 1.48 -5.47
CA ALA A 17 -3.04 1.09 -6.66
C ALA A 17 -3.37 1.96 -7.90
N PRO A 18 -4.65 2.27 -8.23
CA PRO A 18 -4.98 3.18 -9.32
C PRO A 18 -4.40 4.59 -9.16
N ILE A 19 -4.48 5.17 -7.95
CA ILE A 19 -3.96 6.52 -7.69
C ILE A 19 -2.44 6.55 -7.84
N ILE A 20 -1.75 5.58 -7.24
CA ILE A 20 -0.29 5.48 -7.33
C ILE A 20 0.15 5.24 -8.77
N GLU A 21 -0.55 4.39 -9.52
CA GLU A 21 -0.24 4.10 -10.92
C GLU A 21 -0.52 5.28 -11.86
N ALA A 22 -1.57 6.08 -11.60
CA ALA A 22 -1.87 7.29 -12.36
C ALA A 22 -0.72 8.31 -12.29
N ASP A 23 -0.01 8.36 -11.15
CA ASP A 23 1.19 9.18 -10.95
C ASP A 23 2.48 8.50 -11.46
N GLY A 24 2.37 7.32 -12.09
CA GLY A 24 3.48 6.51 -12.61
C GLY A 24 4.28 5.77 -11.53
N GLY A 25 3.71 5.61 -10.33
CA GLY A 25 4.24 4.80 -9.25
C GLY A 25 3.83 3.33 -9.36
N GLU A 26 4.38 2.53 -8.45
CA GLU A 26 4.04 1.11 -8.30
C GLU A 26 3.84 0.80 -6.82
N LEU A 27 2.78 0.06 -6.49
CA LEU A 27 2.48 -0.34 -5.12
C LEU A 27 2.77 -1.83 -4.91
N TYR A 28 3.55 -2.14 -3.88
CA TYR A 28 3.89 -3.51 -3.49
C TYR A 28 3.50 -3.77 -2.04
N VAL A 29 3.15 -5.01 -1.73
CA VAL A 29 2.92 -5.52 -0.37
C VAL A 29 3.87 -6.68 -0.09
N PHE A 30 4.48 -6.72 1.09
CA PHE A 30 5.42 -7.79 1.48
C PHE A 30 5.30 -8.24 2.93
N GLY A 31 4.20 -7.86 3.57
CA GLY A 31 3.82 -8.31 4.90
C GLY A 31 2.39 -7.85 5.15
N LEU A 32 1.43 -8.79 5.18
CA LEU A 32 0.01 -8.49 5.33
C LEU A 32 -0.39 -8.14 6.78
N GLY A 33 0.56 -8.17 7.71
CA GLY A 33 0.29 -7.91 9.11
C GLY A 33 -0.54 -9.01 9.76
N GLU A 34 -0.08 -10.27 9.67
CA GLU A 34 -0.68 -11.36 10.44
C GLU A 34 -0.40 -11.16 11.94
N GLY A 35 -1.46 -11.29 12.77
CA GLY A 35 -1.41 -10.99 14.20
C GLY A 35 -1.15 -9.50 14.46
N ASN A 36 -0.13 -9.20 15.29
CA ASN A 36 0.31 -7.83 15.62
C ASN A 36 1.44 -7.31 14.73
N SER A 37 1.74 -8.01 13.63
CA SER A 37 2.79 -7.56 12.70
C SER A 37 2.31 -6.34 11.90
N PRO A 38 3.21 -5.42 11.53
CA PRO A 38 2.83 -4.27 10.71
C PRO A 38 2.44 -4.69 9.29
N LEU A 39 1.52 -3.93 8.67
CA LEU A 39 1.33 -3.95 7.23
C LEU A 39 2.54 -3.28 6.58
N ARG A 40 3.21 -4.00 5.67
CA ARG A 40 4.41 -3.53 4.98
C ARG A 40 4.14 -3.28 3.51
N LEU A 41 4.30 -2.01 3.11
CA LEU A 41 4.13 -1.53 1.75
C LEU A 41 5.45 -0.99 1.18
N HIS A 42 5.60 -1.06 -0.13
CA HIS A 42 6.71 -0.46 -0.85
C HIS A 42 6.22 0.31 -2.07
N LEU A 43 6.73 1.53 -2.24
CA LEU A 43 6.45 2.40 -3.38
C LEU A 43 7.63 2.39 -4.36
N GLY A 44 7.36 1.88 -5.58
CA GLY A 44 8.28 1.82 -6.71
C GLY A 44 7.93 2.82 -7.83
N GLY A 45 8.44 2.60 -9.04
CA GLY A 45 8.20 3.49 -10.18
C GLY A 45 8.68 4.93 -9.94
N ARG A 46 7.86 5.92 -10.32
CA ARG A 46 8.15 7.36 -10.08
C ARG A 46 8.20 7.76 -8.61
N PHE A 47 7.66 6.92 -7.72
CA PHE A 47 7.77 7.12 -6.28
C PHE A 47 9.13 6.65 -5.74
N ALA A 48 9.95 5.93 -6.52
CA ALA A 48 11.27 5.49 -6.09
C ALA A 48 12.21 6.70 -5.86
N GLY A 49 12.33 7.13 -4.60
CA GLY A 49 13.15 8.28 -4.21
C GLY A 49 12.47 9.64 -4.36
N CYS A 50 11.13 9.68 -4.49
CA CYS A 50 10.39 10.93 -4.51
C CYS A 50 10.31 11.54 -3.09
N PRO A 51 10.73 12.81 -2.89
CA PRO A 51 10.63 13.45 -1.57
C PRO A 51 9.18 13.66 -1.12
N GLY A 52 8.22 13.68 -2.05
CA GLY A 52 6.78 13.78 -1.76
C GLY A 52 6.18 12.51 -1.14
N ASN A 53 6.94 11.42 -1.01
CA ASN A 53 6.44 10.18 -0.44
C ASN A 53 5.96 10.34 1.00
N SER A 54 6.58 11.22 1.80
CA SER A 54 6.10 11.50 3.16
C SER A 54 4.68 12.06 3.15
N LEU A 55 4.39 13.03 2.26
CA LEU A 55 3.06 13.62 2.11
C LEU A 55 2.03 12.59 1.66
N VAL A 56 2.38 11.72 0.70
CA VAL A 56 1.47 10.65 0.25
C VAL A 56 1.25 9.62 1.36
N CYS A 57 2.28 9.29 2.13
CA CYS A 57 2.14 8.39 3.27
C CYS A 57 1.22 8.99 4.34
N GLU A 58 1.44 10.23 4.72
CA GLU A 58 0.74 10.92 5.82
C GLU A 58 -0.71 11.27 5.46
N HIS A 59 -0.98 11.68 4.22
CA HIS A 59 -2.28 12.23 3.84
C HIS A 59 -3.13 11.29 2.99
N ILE A 60 -2.55 10.26 2.38
CA ILE A 60 -3.28 9.34 1.51
C ILE A 60 -3.24 7.91 2.07
N ILE A 61 -2.06 7.32 2.22
CA ILE A 61 -1.91 5.90 2.57
C ILE A 61 -2.38 5.63 4.00
N ARG A 62 -1.83 6.34 4.99
CA ARG A 62 -2.17 6.13 6.41
C ARG A 62 -3.66 6.35 6.68
N PRO A 63 -4.27 7.50 6.30
CA PRO A 63 -5.68 7.74 6.58
C PRO A 63 -6.62 6.74 5.92
N THR A 64 -6.22 6.18 4.77
CA THR A 64 -7.01 5.19 4.02
C THR A 64 -6.96 3.81 4.67
N LEU A 65 -5.82 3.42 5.26
CA LEU A 65 -5.59 2.05 5.74
C LEU A 65 -5.74 1.89 7.25
N GLU A 66 -5.44 2.91 8.05
CA GLU A 66 -5.55 2.86 9.52
C GLU A 66 -6.92 2.37 10.02
N PRO A 67 -8.07 2.82 9.45
CA PRO A 67 -9.38 2.32 9.86
C PRO A 67 -9.59 0.81 9.65
N LEU A 68 -8.80 0.19 8.76
CA LEU A 68 -8.88 -1.23 8.40
C LEU A 68 -7.90 -2.11 9.19
N LEU A 69 -6.92 -1.49 9.87
CA LEU A 69 -5.78 -2.18 10.45
C LEU A 69 -5.89 -2.41 11.95
N GLY A 70 -6.85 -1.77 12.63
CA GLY A 70 -6.98 -1.87 14.08
C GLY A 70 -5.74 -1.31 14.77
N GLU A 71 -5.06 -2.13 15.57
CA GLU A 71 -3.82 -1.75 16.27
C GLU A 71 -2.54 -1.98 15.44
N ARG A 72 -2.64 -2.55 14.24
CA ARG A 72 -1.47 -2.85 13.39
C ARG A 72 -0.87 -1.57 12.83
N ALA A 73 0.45 -1.43 12.95
CA ALA A 73 1.18 -0.32 12.36
C ALA A 73 1.30 -0.45 10.83
N ILE A 74 1.50 0.69 10.15
CA ILE A 74 1.82 0.75 8.72
C ILE A 74 3.27 1.17 8.55
N GLU A 75 4.05 0.33 7.87
CA GLU A 75 5.39 0.61 7.41
C GLU A 75 5.38 0.79 5.89
N VAL A 76 5.76 1.98 5.43
CA VAL A 76 5.88 2.28 4.00
C VAL A 76 7.34 2.56 3.69
N SER A 77 7.89 1.80 2.76
CA SER A 77 9.22 2.04 2.20
C SER A 77 9.11 2.54 0.76
N SER A 78 10.18 3.10 0.21
CA SER A 78 10.22 3.49 -1.20
C SER A 78 11.62 3.36 -1.76
N GLY A 79 11.75 3.05 -3.04
CA GLY A 79 13.05 2.90 -3.67
C GLY A 79 13.00 2.13 -4.98
N ARG A 80 14.16 2.02 -5.64
CA ARG A 80 14.29 1.22 -6.88
C ARG A 80 14.40 -0.27 -6.59
N LEU A 81 14.90 -0.65 -5.42
CA LEU A 81 15.05 -2.03 -5.00
C LEU A 81 13.78 -2.46 -4.28
N VAL A 82 13.01 -3.31 -4.93
CA VAL A 82 11.80 -3.91 -4.36
C VAL A 82 12.22 -4.96 -3.32
N PRO A 83 11.65 -4.93 -2.09
CA PRO A 83 11.94 -5.92 -1.06
C PRO A 83 11.68 -7.36 -1.52
N GLN A 84 12.46 -8.31 -0.99
CA GLN A 84 12.27 -9.72 -1.30
C GLN A 84 10.88 -10.19 -0.83
N GLY A 85 10.21 -10.98 -1.68
CA GLY A 85 8.87 -11.50 -1.39
C GLY A 85 7.74 -10.47 -1.54
N ALA A 86 8.04 -9.27 -2.07
CA ALA A 86 7.01 -8.28 -2.34
C ALA A 86 6.19 -8.63 -3.58
N GLU A 87 4.88 -8.54 -3.44
CA GLU A 87 3.91 -8.73 -4.51
C GLU A 87 3.39 -7.38 -4.97
N ARG A 88 3.38 -7.15 -6.29
CA ARG A 88 2.82 -5.93 -6.86
C ARG A 88 1.30 -6.00 -6.83
N ILE A 89 0.68 -5.02 -6.19
CA ILE A 89 -0.76 -4.79 -6.29
C ILE A 89 -1.04 -4.08 -7.60
N ARG A 90 -1.80 -4.72 -8.48
CA ARG A 90 -2.27 -4.09 -9.72
C ARG A 90 -3.66 -3.50 -9.49
N PRO A 91 -3.99 -2.36 -10.12
CA PRO A 91 -5.34 -1.84 -10.16
C PRO A 91 -6.35 -2.93 -10.53
N GLY A 92 -7.45 -3.02 -9.79
CA GLY A 92 -8.59 -3.82 -10.23
C GLY A 92 -9.12 -3.25 -11.54
N THR A 93 -9.49 -4.11 -12.49
CA THR A 93 -10.28 -3.66 -13.64
C THR A 93 -11.61 -3.14 -13.10
N ALA A 94 -11.90 -1.86 -13.32
CA ALA A 94 -13.24 -1.33 -13.10
C ALA A 94 -14.22 -2.22 -13.87
N GLN A 95 -15.16 -2.86 -13.16
CA GLN A 95 -16.31 -3.51 -13.78
C GLN A 95 -17.38 -2.47 -14.07
#